data_AF-A0A3D0RCL3-F1
#
_entry.id   AF-A0A3D0RCL3-F1
#
_cell.length_a   1.000
_cell.length_b   1.000
_cell.length_c   1.000
_cell.angle_alpha   90.00
_cell.angle_beta   90.00
_cell.angle_gamma   90.00
#
_symmetry.space_group_name_H-M   'P 1'
#
loop_
_entity.id
_entity.type
_entity.pdbx_description
1 polymer ?
#
loop_
_entity_poly.entity_id
_entity_poly.type
_entity_poly.pdbx_seq_one_letter_code
_entity_poly.pdbx_strand_id
1 'polypeptide(L)'
;MVTSSIPSEAHPDDLAALARAALHRWNLPSDADARLINLSENATFLVTAAGGHRSILRVHRAGYHTPLAISCELSWMKALQAE
;
A
#
# COMPACT_ATOMS: atom_id res chain seq x y z
N MET A 1 -3.66 6.12 26.13
CA MET A 1 -4.24 6.82 24.97
C MET A 1 -3.15 7.71 24.40
N VAL A 2 -2.39 7.20 23.42
CA VAL A 2 -1.36 7.98 22.71
C VAL A 2 -1.81 8.03 21.27
N THR A 3 -2.49 9.11 20.91
CA THR A 3 -2.69 9.48 19.50
C THR A 3 -1.35 9.98 19.01
N SER A 4 -0.52 9.09 18.46
CA SER A 4 0.62 9.48 17.63
C SER A 4 0.05 10.17 16.39
N SER A 5 -0.11 11.48 16.51
CA SER A 5 -0.41 12.38 15.40
C SER A 5 0.79 12.38 14.46
N ILE A 6 0.76 11.51 13.44
CA ILE A 6 1.67 11.61 12.30
C ILE A 6 1.36 12.93 11.57
N PRO A 7 2.38 13.71 11.13
CA PRO A 7 2.15 15.00 10.50
C PRO A 7 1.29 14.84 9.23
N SER A 8 0.54 15.90 8.92
CA SER A 8 -0.52 15.91 7.89
C SER A 8 -0.05 15.61 6.45
N GLU A 9 1.25 15.49 6.18
CA GLU A 9 1.78 14.97 4.92
C GLU A 9 2.91 14.00 5.26
N ALA A 10 2.65 12.68 5.17
CA ALA A 10 3.72 11.70 5.28
C ALA A 10 4.73 11.95 4.15
N HIS A 11 6.01 12.14 4.49
CA HIS A 11 7.03 12.43 3.49
C HIS A 11 7.16 11.24 2.53
N PRO A 12 7.38 11.47 1.22
CA PRO A 12 7.52 10.37 0.25
C PRO A 12 8.56 9.33 0.66
N ASP A 13 9.64 9.74 1.33
CA ASP A 13 10.69 8.82 1.81
C ASP A 13 10.20 7.93 2.96
N ASP A 14 9.39 8.47 3.89
CA ASP A 14 8.78 7.68 4.97
C ASP A 14 7.82 6.64 4.39
N LEU A 15 7.03 7.04 3.38
CA LEU A 15 6.12 6.15 2.68
C LEU A 15 6.87 5.07 1.89
N ALA A 16 8.00 5.41 1.27
CA ALA A 16 8.84 4.45 0.57
C ALA A 16 9.49 3.45 1.53
N ALA A 17 9.98 3.91 2.70
CA ALA A 17 10.50 3.03 3.74
C ALA A 17 9.42 2.09 4.27
N LEU A 18 8.21 2.61 4.53
CA LEU A 18 7.05 1.82 4.94
C LEU A 18 6.67 0.78 3.88
N ALA A 19 6.61 1.19 2.60
CA ALA A 19 6.27 0.31 1.49
C ALA A 19 7.24 -0.87 1.38
N ARG A 20 8.56 -0.61 1.44
CA ARG A 20 9.60 -1.64 1.41
C ARG A 20 9.52 -2.58 2.61
N ALA A 21 9.36 -2.03 3.82
CA ALA A 21 9.23 -2.85 5.02
C ALA A 21 7.97 -3.74 4.98
N ALA A 22 6.90 -3.27 4.35
CA ALA A 22 5.67 -4.04 4.22
C ALA A 22 5.82 -5.24 3.26
N LEU A 23 6.72 -5.19 2.26
CA LEU A 23 6.87 -6.27 1.26
C LEU A 23 7.10 -7.64 1.88
N HIS A 24 7.80 -7.72 3.03
CA HIS A 24 8.03 -8.96 3.77
C HIS A 24 6.76 -9.66 4.26
N ARG A 25 5.60 -8.98 4.25
CA ARG A 25 4.31 -9.57 4.63
C ARG A 25 3.68 -10.41 3.50
N TRP A 26 4.26 -10.37 2.31
CA TRP A 26 3.80 -11.13 1.14
C TRP A 26 4.89 -12.09 0.67
N ASN A 27 4.47 -13.16 0.01
CA ASN A 27 5.38 -14.15 -0.58
C ASN A 27 5.94 -13.62 -1.92
N LEU A 28 6.84 -12.64 -1.83
CA LEU A 28 7.50 -11.99 -2.96
C LEU A 28 8.95 -12.50 -3.10
N PRO A 29 9.55 -12.41 -4.30
CA PRO A 29 10.98 -12.64 -4.45
C PRO A 29 11.81 -11.73 -3.53
N SER A 30 12.97 -12.22 -3.07
CA SER A 30 13.80 -11.52 -2.08
C SER A 30 14.37 -10.19 -2.58
N ASP A 31 14.42 -10.00 -3.89
CA ASP A 31 14.89 -8.79 -4.57
C ASP A 31 13.74 -7.84 -4.93
N ALA A 32 12.53 -8.06 -4.38
CA ALA A 32 11.40 -7.18 -4.60
C ALA A 32 11.67 -5.78 -4.04
N ASP A 33 11.46 -4.76 -4.88
CA ASP A 33 11.51 -3.35 -4.49
C ASP A 33 10.19 -2.65 -4.83
N ALA A 34 9.90 -1.57 -4.11
CA ALA A 34 8.72 -0.74 -4.27
C ALA A 34 9.12 0.68 -4.71
N ARG A 35 8.62 1.11 -5.87
CA ARG A 35 8.82 2.46 -6.40
C ARG A 35 7.50 3.23 -6.42
N LEU A 36 7.47 4.40 -5.81
CA LEU A 36 6.30 5.29 -5.84
C LEU A 36 6.01 5.70 -7.30
N ILE A 37 4.76 5.50 -7.74
CA ILE A 37 4.31 5.87 -9.09
C ILE A 37 3.18 6.89 -9.08
N ASN A 38 2.47 7.02 -7.96
CA ASN A 38 1.43 8.03 -7.79
C ASN A 38 1.28 8.39 -6.31
N LEU A 39 1.14 9.68 -6.02
CA LEU A 39 0.85 10.20 -4.69
C LEU A 39 -0.35 11.14 -4.79
N SER A 40 -1.54 10.61 -4.46
CA SER A 40 -2.78 11.40 -4.38
C SER A 40 -3.47 11.14 -3.04
N GLU A 41 -4.68 10.59 -3.04
CA GLU A 41 -5.39 10.19 -1.81
C GLU A 41 -4.66 9.02 -1.11
N ASN A 42 -4.16 8.07 -1.90
CA ASN A 42 -3.34 6.96 -1.45
C ASN A 42 -1.97 7.03 -2.13
N ALA A 43 -0.94 6.51 -1.46
CA ALA A 43 0.36 6.34 -2.08
C ALA A 43 0.40 5.00 -2.82
N THR A 44 0.63 5.04 -4.13
CA THR A 44 0.64 3.85 -4.98
C THR A 44 2.06 3.55 -5.44
N PHE A 45 2.51 2.34 -5.14
CA PHE A 45 3.84 1.84 -5.47
C PHE A 45 3.74 0.72 -6.51
N LEU A 46 4.62 0.77 -7.51
CA LEU A 46 4.91 -0.37 -8.36
C LEU A 46 5.92 -1.26 -7.63
N VAL A 47 5.53 -2.51 -7.40
CA VAL A 47 6.43 -3.54 -6.87
C VAL A 47 6.98 -4.33 -8.04
N THR A 48 8.31 -4.46 -8.10
CA THR A 48 9.01 -5.24 -9.13
C THR A 48 10.02 -6.18 -8.49
N ALA A 49 10.22 -7.35 -9.10
CA ALA A 49 11.29 -8.28 -8.75
C ALA A 49 11.84 -8.97 -10.02
N ALA A 50 12.97 -9.66 -9.90
CA ALA A 50 13.52 -10.49 -10.96
C ALA A 50 12.49 -11.52 -11.46
N GLY A 51 12.70 -11.98 -12.70
CA GLY A 51 11.74 -12.88 -13.36
C GLY A 51 10.48 -12.18 -13.86
N GLY A 52 10.46 -10.83 -13.88
CA GLY A 52 9.36 -10.05 -14.44
C GLY A 52 8.15 -9.90 -13.53
N HIS A 53 8.30 -10.19 -12.23
CA HIS A 53 7.22 -9.98 -11.26
C HIS A 53 6.83 -8.51 -11.20
N ARG A 54 5.53 -8.22 -11.31
CA ARG A 54 4.97 -6.88 -11.18
C ARG A 54 3.66 -6.93 -10.41
N SER A 55 3.56 -6.10 -9.38
CA SER A 55 2.32 -5.91 -8.61
C SER A 55 2.19 -4.46 -8.15
N ILE A 56 1.01 -4.09 -7.64
CA ILE A 56 0.73 -2.76 -7.12
C ILE A 56 0.53 -2.85 -5.62
N LEU A 57 1.27 -2.03 -4.87
CA LEU A 57 1.07 -1.83 -3.43
C LEU A 57 0.43 -0.46 -3.22
N ARG A 58 -0.74 -0.42 -2.59
CA ARG A 58 -1.46 0.82 -2.27
C ARG A 58 -1.44 1.04 -0.76
N VAL A 59 -0.79 2.12 -0.32
CA VAL A 59 -0.71 2.53 1.08
C VAL A 59 -1.78 3.57 1.34
N HIS A 60 -2.73 3.22 2.19
CA HIS A 60 -3.83 4.11 2.57
C HIS A 60 -3.36 5.23 3.49
N ARG A 61 -3.85 6.45 3.27
CA ARG A 61 -3.55 7.60 4.16
C ARG A 61 -4.12 7.35 5.55
N ALA A 62 -3.29 7.57 6.56
CA ALA A 62 -3.69 7.46 7.95
C ALA A 62 -4.82 8.46 8.27
N GLY A 63 -5.86 7.99 8.98
CA GLY A 63 -6.98 8.83 9.43
C GLY A 63 -8.11 9.03 8.42
N TYR A 64 -7.99 8.51 7.19
CA TYR A 64 -9.02 8.69 6.16
C TYR A 64 -9.96 7.50 6.03
N HIS A 65 -9.43 6.27 6.13
CA HIS A 65 -10.19 5.04 5.97
C HIS A 65 -10.25 4.25 7.28
N THR A 66 -11.44 3.76 7.62
CA THR A 66 -11.59 2.78 8.70
C THR A 66 -11.28 1.37 8.17
N PRO A 67 -10.84 0.42 9.02
CA PRO A 67 -10.68 -0.97 8.60
C PRO A 67 -11.95 -1.57 7.97
N LEU A 68 -13.12 -1.12 8.42
CA LEU A 68 -14.41 -1.50 7.84
C LEU A 68 -14.56 -0.99 6.40
N ALA A 69 -14.22 0.28 6.13
CA ALA A 69 -14.26 0.85 4.79
C ALA A 69 -13.38 0.07 3.80
N ILE A 70 -12.15 -0.29 4.22
CA ILE A 70 -11.23 -1.12 3.42
C ILE A 70 -11.84 -2.50 3.16
N SER A 71 -12.45 -3.12 4.17
CA SER A 71 -13.07 -4.44 4.04
C SER A 71 -14.25 -4.44 3.07
N CYS A 72 -15.05 -3.37 3.07
CA CYS A 72 -16.14 -3.19 2.11
C CYS A 72 -15.62 -3.02 0.68
N GLU A 73 -14.59 -2.20 0.46
CA GLU A 73 -13.96 -2.03 -0.85
C GLU A 73 -13.45 -3.37 -1.39
N LEU A 74 -12.72 -4.14 -0.58
CA LEU A 74 -12.21 -5.46 -0.96
C LEU A 74 -13.34 -6.45 -1.26
N SER A 75 -14.43 -6.41 -0.50
CA SER A 75 -15.59 -7.28 -0.72
C SER A 75 -16.26 -6.95 -2.05
N TRP A 76 -16.37 -5.66 -2.38
CA TRP A 76 -16.94 -5.22 -3.63
C TRP A 76 -16.07 -5.58 -4.83
N MET A 77 -14.74 -5.38 -4.74
CA MET A 77 -13.80 -5.82 -5.79
C MET A 77 -13.90 -7.32 -6.07
N LYS A 78 -14.02 -8.15 -5.03
CA LYS A 78 -14.20 -9.60 -5.18
C LYS A 78 -15.53 -9.94 -5.87
N ALA A 79 -16.60 -9.23 -5.52
CA ALA A 79 -17.91 -9.44 -6.15
C ALA A 79 -17.86 -9.10 -7.65
N LEU A 80 -17.24 -7.98 -8.02
CA LEU A 80 -17.07 -7.57 -9.42
C LEU A 80 -16.17 -8.52 -10.23
N GLN A 81 -15.22 -9.19 -9.59
CA GLN A 81 -14.35 -10.16 -10.27
C GLN A 81 -15.05 -11.51 -10.55
N ALA A 82 -16.12 -11.81 -9.80
CA ALA A 82 -16.87 -13.06 -9.91
C ALA A 82 -18.00 -13.01 -10.94
N GLU A 83 -18.22 -11.85 -11.56
CA GLU A 83 -19.16 -11.63 -12.68
C GLU A 83 -18.45 -11.80 -14.02
#